data_AF-A0A8T3MR99-F1
#
_entry.id   AF-A0A8T3MR99-F1
#
_cell.length_a   1.000
_cell.length_b   1.000
_cell.length_c   1.000
_cell.angle_alpha   90.00
_cell.angle_beta   90.00
_cell.angle_gamma   90.00
#
_symmetry.space_group_name_H-M   'P 1'
#
loop_
_entity.id
_entity.type
_entity.pdbx_description
1 polymer ?
#
loop_
_entity_poly.entity_id
_entity_poly.type
_entity_poly.pdbx_seq_one_letter_code
_entity_poly.pdbx_strand_id
1 'polypeptide(L)'
;MKRQADPDVLLLQAAADPTRLAILRELSAEPLVCACDFTSCCDVSQPTVSHHLKVLREAGWITGERRGTWIWYSLRPEGVTRFRALAAAIEPAGARVATLSPPSRRARPVVQP
;
A
#
# COMPACT_ATOMS: atom_id res chain seq x y z
N MET A 1 -19.76 12.34 23.05
CA MET A 1 -19.04 11.05 22.90
C MET A 1 -18.08 11.17 21.72
N LYS A 2 -16.77 11.28 21.95
CA LYS A 2 -15.79 11.20 20.87
C LYS A 2 -15.81 9.74 20.39
N ARG A 3 -16.35 9.48 19.20
CA ARG A 3 -16.16 8.16 18.56
C ARG A 3 -14.65 7.96 18.47
N GLN A 4 -14.13 7.02 19.23
CA GLN A 4 -12.76 6.58 19.04
C GLN A 4 -12.72 6.00 17.62
N ALA A 5 -11.96 6.65 16.73
CA ALA A 5 -11.94 6.28 15.33
C ALA A 5 -11.26 4.91 15.21
N ASP A 6 -11.95 3.97 14.56
CA ASP A 6 -11.41 2.66 14.26
C ASP A 6 -10.13 2.81 13.42
N PRO A 7 -9.00 2.20 13.83
CA PRO A 7 -7.75 2.29 13.08
C PRO A 7 -7.88 1.84 11.63
N ASP A 8 -8.78 0.90 11.32
CA ASP A 8 -9.02 0.44 9.94
C ASP A 8 -9.71 1.50 9.10
N VAL A 9 -10.65 2.23 9.71
CA VAL A 9 -11.31 3.37 9.07
C VAL A 9 -10.30 4.46 8.77
N LEU A 10 -9.38 4.76 9.70
CA LEU A 10 -8.31 5.74 9.50
C LEU A 10 -7.35 5.31 8.38
N LEU A 11 -6.98 4.03 8.32
CA LEU A 11 -6.13 3.48 7.27
C LEU A 11 -6.77 3.66 5.89
N LEU A 12 -8.05 3.29 5.74
CA LEU A 12 -8.77 3.40 4.47
C LEU A 12 -9.02 4.86 4.07
N GLN A 13 -9.42 5.73 5.01
CA GLN A 13 -9.61 7.15 4.76
C GLN A 13 -8.32 7.85 4.31
N ALA A 14 -7.19 7.45 4.88
CA ALA A 14 -5.88 7.95 4.45
C ALA A 14 -5.51 7.50 3.03
N ALA A 15 -5.95 6.33 2.56
CA ALA A 15 -5.68 5.90 1.18
C ALA A 15 -6.68 6.46 0.15
N ALA A 16 -7.88 6.85 0.58
CA ALA A 16 -9.00 7.27 -0.28
C ALA A 16 -8.86 8.71 -0.82
N ASP A 17 -7.73 9.03 -1.45
CA ASP A 17 -7.46 10.31 -2.09
C ASP A 17 -6.53 10.10 -3.29
N PRO A 18 -6.76 10.81 -4.41
CA PRO A 18 -6.03 10.56 -5.65
C PRO A 18 -4.51 10.77 -5.51
N THR A 19 -4.10 11.84 -4.83
CA THR A 19 -2.68 12.16 -4.62
C THR A 19 -2.04 11.15 -3.68
N ARG A 20 -2.70 10.80 -2.58
CA ARG A 20 -2.18 9.81 -1.62
C ARG A 20 -2.07 8.43 -2.26
N LEU A 21 -3.04 8.03 -3.09
CA LEU A 21 -2.96 6.78 -3.82
C LEU A 21 -1.83 6.77 -4.86
N ALA A 22 -1.56 7.91 -5.53
CA ALA A 22 -0.42 8.04 -6.43
C ALA A 22 0.91 7.88 -5.68
N ILE A 23 1.07 8.53 -4.52
CA ILE A 23 2.25 8.36 -3.65
C ILE A 23 2.45 6.90 -3.24
N LEU A 24 1.38 6.19 -2.85
CA LEU A 24 1.48 4.78 -2.49
C LEU A 24 1.88 3.89 -3.67
N ARG A 25 1.43 4.21 -4.89
CA ARG A 25 1.84 3.51 -6.12
C ARG A 25 3.30 3.76 -6.44
N GLU A 26 3.76 5.00 -6.34
CA GLU A 26 5.16 5.38 -6.53
C GLU A 26 6.06 4.59 -5.57
N LEU A 27 5.74 4.61 -4.28
CA LEU A 27 6.48 3.88 -3.26
C LEU A 27 6.35 2.34 -3.37
N SER A 28 5.44 1.84 -4.20
CA SER A 28 5.34 0.41 -4.53
C SER A 28 6.26 0.02 -5.68
N ALA A 29 6.56 0.96 -6.57
CA ALA A 29 7.51 0.77 -7.66
C ALA A 29 8.95 1.01 -7.20
N GLU A 30 9.16 2.06 -6.39
CA GLU A 30 10.46 2.46 -5.86
C GLU A 30 10.49 2.28 -4.33
N PRO A 31 11.39 1.45 -3.78
CA PRO A 31 11.38 1.10 -2.36
C PRO A 31 11.74 2.26 -1.42
N LEU A 32 12.35 3.33 -1.96
CA LEU A 32 12.79 4.48 -1.17
C LEU A 32 12.81 5.76 -2.02
N VAL A 33 11.98 6.74 -1.67
CA VAL A 33 11.80 7.99 -2.46
C VAL A 33 12.03 9.23 -1.57
N CYS A 34 12.74 10.24 -2.08
CA CYS A 34 12.94 11.50 -1.36
C CYS A 34 11.63 12.30 -1.27
N ALA A 35 11.42 13.01 -0.15
CA ALA A 35 10.35 13.99 -0.01
C ALA A 35 10.30 15.03 -1.16
N CYS A 36 11.47 15.32 -1.73
CA CYS A 36 11.69 16.28 -2.80
C CYS A 36 11.22 15.79 -4.18
N ASP A 37 11.16 14.48 -4.39
CA ASP A 37 10.87 13.89 -5.72
C ASP A 37 9.37 13.68 -5.95
N PHE A 38 8.54 13.81 -4.90
CA PHE A 38 7.09 13.62 -4.99
C PHE A 38 6.35 14.75 -5.73
N THR A 39 6.94 15.94 -5.86
CA THR A 39 6.32 17.03 -6.65
C THR A 39 6.36 16.75 -8.15
N SER A 40 7.21 15.82 -8.59
CA SER A 40 7.29 15.39 -10.00
C SER A 40 6.22 14.36 -10.36
N CYS A 41 5.83 13.49 -9.42
CA CYS A 41 4.85 12.43 -9.67
C CYS A 41 3.40 12.87 -9.38
N CYS A 42 3.20 14.00 -8.72
CA CYS A 42 1.88 14.53 -8.39
C CYS A 42 1.86 16.01 -8.79
N ASP A 43 0.92 16.43 -9.64
CA ASP A 43 0.72 17.82 -10.10
C ASP A 43 0.24 18.76 -8.96
N VAL A 44 0.92 18.74 -7.81
CA VAL A 44 0.57 19.46 -6.60
C VAL A 44 1.80 20.12 -5.99
N SER A 45 1.58 21.22 -5.29
CA SER A 45 2.66 21.97 -4.63
C SER A 45 3.32 21.18 -3.48
N GLN A 46 4.60 21.45 -3.21
CA GLN A 46 5.37 20.80 -2.13
C GLN A 46 4.71 20.88 -0.73
N PRO A 47 4.08 22.00 -0.31
CA PRO A 47 3.34 22.06 0.96
C PRO A 47 2.18 21.06 1.02
N THR A 48 1.52 20.83 -0.11
CA THR A 48 0.42 19.87 -0.26
C THR A 48 0.94 18.43 -0.12
N VAL A 49 2.08 18.11 -0.72
CA VAL A 49 2.75 16.80 -0.60
C VAL A 49 3.13 16.49 0.84
N SER A 50 3.74 17.43 1.56
CA SER A 50 4.15 17.23 2.96
C SER A 50 2.95 16.89 3.87
N HIS A 51 1.80 17.52 3.62
CA HIS A 51 0.56 17.21 4.33
C HIS A 51 0.09 15.78 4.04
N HIS A 52 0.07 15.37 2.77
CA HIS A 52 -0.30 14.01 2.38
C HIS A 52 0.61 12.93 2.98
N LEU A 53 1.93 13.17 2.99
CA LEU A 53 2.91 12.27 3.61
C LEU A 53 2.69 12.13 5.12
N LYS A 54 2.35 13.23 5.80
CA LYS A 54 2.03 13.20 7.23
C LYS A 54 0.79 12.32 7.50
N VAL A 55 -0.29 12.52 6.74
CA VAL A 55 -1.53 11.74 6.87
C VAL A 55 -1.27 10.25 6.63
N LEU A 56 -0.55 9.90 5.56
CA LEU A 56 -0.19 8.51 5.26
C LEU A 56 0.68 7.87 6.34
N ARG A 57 1.62 8.63 6.91
CA ARG A 57 2.48 8.15 8.00
C ARG A 57 1.69 7.90 9.28
N GLU A 58 0.82 8.83 9.66
CA GLU A 58 -0.03 8.71 10.86
C GLU A 58 -1.02 7.55 10.75
N ALA A 59 -1.51 7.27 9.54
CA ALA A 59 -2.37 6.12 9.25
C ALA A 59 -1.62 4.78 9.13
N GLY A 60 -0.28 4.79 9.11
CA GLY A 60 0.53 3.57 9.07
C GLY A 60 0.79 3.00 7.67
N TRP A 61 0.59 3.77 6.60
CA TRP A 61 0.91 3.34 5.23
C TRP A 61 2.39 3.43 4.89
N ILE A 62 3.07 4.45 5.41
CA ILE A 62 4.45 4.76 5.07
C ILE A 62 5.29 4.99 6.32
N THR A 63 6.60 4.88 6.16
CA THR A 63 7.58 5.33 7.14
C THR A 63 8.49 6.38 6.52
N GLY A 64 9.09 7.23 7.35
CA GLY A 64 10.01 8.27 6.92
C GLY A 64 11.31 8.21 7.71
N GLU A 65 12.43 8.19 7.02
CA GLU A 65 13.78 8.18 7.59
C GLU A 65 14.53 9.44 7.17
N ARG A 66 15.10 10.17 8.14
CA ARG A 66 15.90 11.36 7.85
C ARG A 66 17.34 10.96 7.57
N ARG A 67 17.85 11.31 6.39
CA ARG A 67 19.25 11.11 5.97
C ARG A 67 19.87 12.46 5.63
N GLY A 68 20.60 13.02 6.61
CA GLY A 68 21.14 14.38 6.53
C GLY A 68 20.03 15.44 6.50
N THR A 69 20.00 16.24 5.44
CA THR A 69 19.00 17.29 5.24
C THR A 69 17.67 16.75 4.69
N TRP A 70 17.69 15.57 4.08
CA TRP A 70 16.55 15.02 3.33
C TRP A 70 15.80 13.96 4.14
N ILE A 71 14.50 13.80 3.86
CA ILE A 71 13.67 12.74 4.41
C ILE A 71 13.30 11.81 3.27
N TRP A 72 13.50 10.52 3.49
CA TRP A 72 13.18 9.46 2.56
C TRP A 72 11.98 8.68 3.07
N TYR A 73 11.08 8.32 2.17
CA TYR A 73 9.87 7.58 2.48
C TYR A 73 9.86 6.22 1.83
N SER A 74 9.26 5.25 2.51
CA SER A 74 9.03 3.89 2.01
C SER A 74 7.68 3.38 2.46
N LEU A 75 7.11 2.43 1.72
CA LEU A 75 5.90 1.71 2.16
C LEU A 75 6.19 0.90 3.41
N ARG A 76 5.23 0.92 4.33
CA ARG A 76 5.23 0.09 5.53
C ARG A 76 4.58 -1.27 5.21
N PRO A 77 5.30 -2.40 5.27
CA PRO A 77 4.74 -3.73 4.98
C PRO A 77 3.51 -4.07 5.83
N GLU A 78 3.47 -3.59 7.07
CA GLU A 78 2.38 -3.80 8.02
C GLU A 78 1.07 -3.14 7.55
N GLY A 79 1.14 -1.94 6.96
CA GLY A 79 -0.04 -1.25 6.40
C GLY A 79 -0.65 -2.02 5.24
N VAL A 80 0.20 -2.51 4.32
CA VAL A 80 -0.22 -3.35 3.19
C VAL A 80 -0.81 -4.67 3.67
N THR A 81 -0.19 -5.30 4.66
CA THR A 81 -0.67 -6.55 5.25
C THR A 81 -2.03 -6.36 5.91
N ARG A 82 -2.22 -5.25 6.64
CA ARG A 82 -3.51 -4.91 7.25
C ARG A 82 -4.59 -4.70 6.20
N PHE A 83 -4.29 -3.95 5.14
CA PHE A 83 -5.22 -3.73 4.03
C PHE A 83 -5.65 -5.05 3.36
N ARG A 84 -4.70 -5.96 3.10
CA ARG A 84 -5.01 -7.30 2.57
C ARG A 84 -5.91 -8.10 3.50
N ALA A 85 -5.65 -8.05 4.80
CA ALA A 85 -6.49 -8.74 5.78
C ALA A 85 -7.91 -8.17 5.83
N LEU A 86 -8.07 -6.85 5.72
CA LEU A 86 -9.38 -6.19 5.64
C LEU A 86 -10.15 -6.60 4.39
N ALA A 87 -9.50 -6.59 3.23
CA ALA A 87 -10.08 -7.06 1.98
C ALA A 87 -10.54 -8.53 2.09
N ALA A 88 -9.68 -9.40 2.65
CA ALA A 88 -10.01 -10.80 2.88
C ALA A 88 -11.19 -11.01 3.85
N ALA A 89 -11.35 -10.14 4.85
CA ALA A 89 -12.43 -10.24 5.83
C ALA A 89 -13.81 -9.94 5.25
N ILE A 90 -13.88 -9.10 4.21
CA ILE A 90 -15.13 -8.73 3.51
C ILE A 90 -15.41 -9.59 2.27
N GLU A 91 -14.63 -10.64 2.04
CA GLU A 91 -14.88 -11.60 0.96
C GLU A 91 -16.24 -12.26 1.12
N PRO A 92 -17.09 -12.27 0.07
CA PRO A 92 -18.40 -12.89 0.14
C PRO A 92 -18.23 -14.39 0.41
N ALA A 93 -19.13 -14.94 1.23
CA ALA A 93 -19.06 -16.34 1.67
C ALA A 93 -18.95 -17.35 0.51
N GLY A 94 -19.44 -17.00 -0.68
CA GLY A 94 -19.33 -17.80 -1.91
C GLY A 94 -18.00 -17.72 -2.66
N ALA A 95 -17.16 -16.71 -2.42
CA ALA A 95 -15.87 -16.54 -3.08
C ALA A 95 -14.71 -17.30 -2.41
N ARG A 96 -14.88 -17.69 -1.13
CA ARG A 96 -13.85 -18.42 -0.36
C ARG A 96 -13.50 -19.80 -0.95
N VAL A 97 -14.35 -20.35 -1.81
CA VAL A 97 -14.17 -21.67 -2.44
C VAL A 97 -13.46 -21.56 -3.80
N ALA A 98 -13.43 -20.39 -4.46
CA ALA A 98 -12.90 -20.26 -5.81
C ALA A 98 -11.37 -20.26 -5.89
N THR A 99 -10.66 -19.98 -4.78
CA THR A 99 -9.19 -20.00 -4.73
C THR A 99 -8.59 -21.33 -4.29
N LEU A 100 -9.42 -22.34 -3.99
CA LEU A 100 -8.96 -23.70 -3.70
C LEU A 100 -9.34 -24.66 -4.82
N SER A 101 -8.57 -24.67 -5.93
CA SER A 101 -8.19 -25.97 -6.52
C SER A 101 -6.89 -26.02 -7.35
N PRO A 102 -6.16 -27.17 -7.31
CA PRO A 102 -4.80 -27.47 -7.84
C PRO A 102 -4.88 -28.48 -9.04
N PRO A 103 -3.87 -29.32 -9.44
CA PRO A 103 -2.43 -29.36 -9.20
C PRO A 103 -1.57 -29.17 -10.47
N SER A 104 -0.25 -29.07 -10.30
CA SER A 104 0.73 -29.05 -11.39
C SER A 104 0.56 -30.25 -12.32
N ARG A 105 0.48 -29.99 -13.64
CA ARG A 105 0.66 -31.04 -14.65
C ARG A 105 2.07 -31.61 -14.46
N ARG A 106 2.18 -32.85 -13.96
CA ARG A 106 3.38 -33.65 -14.24
C ARG A 106 3.44 -33.84 -15.75
N ALA A 107 4.44 -33.24 -16.38
CA ALA A 107 4.81 -33.57 -17.75
C ALA A 107 5.11 -35.08 -17.82
N ARG A 108 4.44 -35.81 -18.71
CA ARG A 108 4.90 -37.16 -19.09
C ARG A 108 6.23 -37.00 -19.83
N PRO A 109 7.30 -37.71 -19.48
CA PRO A 109 8.44 -37.77 -20.36
C PRO A 109 8.03 -38.50 -21.64
N VAL A 110 8.33 -37.85 -22.77
CA VAL A 110 8.20 -38.37 -24.13
C VAL A 110 9.08 -39.61 -24.26
N VAL A 111 8.48 -40.74 -24.64
CA VAL A 111 9.23 -41.90 -25.16
C VAL A 111 9.67 -41.53 -26.57
N GLN A 112 10.97 -41.40 -26.80
CA GLN A 112 11.55 -41.27 -28.13
C GLN A 112 12.00 -42.65 -28.64
N PRO A 113 11.98 -42.90 -29.97
CA PRO A 113 12.22 -44.21 -30.57
C PRO A 113 13.66 -44.70 -30.49
#